data_AF-A0A1M6UQU7-F1
#
_entry.id   AF-A0A1M6UQU7-F1
#
_cell.length_a   1.000
_cell.length_b   1.000
_cell.length_c   1.000
_cell.angle_alpha   90.00
_cell.angle_beta   90.00
_cell.angle_gamma   90.00
#
_symmetry.space_group_name_H-M   'P 1'
#
loop_
_entity.id
_entity.type
_entity.pdbx_description
1 polymer ?
#
loop_
_entity_poly.entity_id
_entity_poly.type
_entity_poly.pdbx_seq_one_letter_code
_entity_poly.pdbx_strand_id
1 'polypeptide(L)'
;MTDIREQEMQNRIDSLTLEKENLRYEIDCLKEQIAQLKKMAFGSRTEKTKKILGELEEINLFDEAEVEAKGSAPEPVIEVPAHQRRKKQKGHLEQILKDMPHEERVITLPEDERICKRCGTQLTSMGREKIRTEVQFIPDTVKVIDFYRESFQCLECRKKEQIPVFHAPLPSGTGMEIHWNSPFPGHTGQLGNPVSRRLAYATGRLHACRTLETAGNPCR
;
A
#
# COMPACT_ATOMS: atom_id res chain seq x y z
N MET A 1 -68.82 16.50 15.68
CA MET A 1 -68.01 15.30 15.95
C MET A 1 -67.47 14.86 14.60
N THR A 2 -66.18 15.03 14.34
CA THR A 2 -65.56 14.57 13.09
C THR A 2 -65.73 13.07 12.98
N ASP A 3 -66.09 12.58 11.80
CA ASP A 3 -66.35 11.16 11.58
C ASP A 3 -65.08 10.36 11.90
N ILE A 4 -65.21 9.27 12.66
CA ILE A 4 -64.07 8.42 13.08
C ILE A 4 -63.23 8.01 11.86
N ARG A 5 -63.91 7.81 10.73
CA ARG A 5 -63.31 7.50 9.43
C ARG A 5 -62.44 8.63 8.87
N GLU A 6 -62.82 9.89 9.06
CA GLU A 6 -62.02 11.05 8.64
C GLU A 6 -60.75 11.17 9.47
N GLN A 7 -60.84 10.90 10.78
CA GLN A 7 -59.67 10.88 11.66
C GLN A 7 -58.70 9.75 11.29
N GLU A 8 -59.22 8.55 11.00
CA GLU A 8 -58.39 7.43 10.54
C GLU A 8 -57.68 7.73 9.21
N MET A 9 -58.38 8.37 8.26
CA MET A 9 -57.77 8.79 7.00
C MET A 9 -56.69 9.84 7.22
N GLN A 10 -56.92 10.83 8.07
CA GLN A 10 -55.93 11.86 8.37
C GLN A 10 -54.69 11.27 9.05
N ASN A 11 -54.87 10.41 10.06
CA ASN A 11 -53.76 9.71 10.71
C ASN A 11 -52.92 8.90 9.71
N ARG A 12 -53.57 8.31 8.70
CA ARG A 12 -52.88 7.53 7.67
C ARG A 12 -52.11 8.43 6.70
N ILE A 13 -52.67 9.58 6.32
CA ILE A 13 -51.96 10.60 5.54
C ILE A 13 -50.74 11.10 6.31
N ASP A 14 -50.88 11.40 7.59
CA ASP A 14 -49.80 11.89 8.44
C ASP A 14 -48.70 10.81 8.62
N SER A 15 -49.09 9.54 8.78
CA SER A 15 -48.12 8.44 8.84
C SER A 15 -47.34 8.26 7.53
N LEU A 16 -48.02 8.35 6.39
CA LEU A 16 -47.40 8.17 5.07
C LEU A 16 -46.53 9.36 4.68
N THR A 17 -46.90 10.57 5.10
CA THR A 17 -46.10 11.77 4.88
C THR A 17 -44.81 11.71 5.69
N LEU A 18 -44.89 11.33 6.96
CA LEU A 18 -43.71 11.11 7.80
C LEU A 18 -42.79 10.03 7.23
N GLU A 19 -43.34 8.90 6.79
CA GLU A 19 -42.56 7.83 6.16
C GLU A 19 -41.87 8.31 4.88
N LYS A 20 -42.57 9.08 4.05
CA LYS A 20 -42.00 9.67 2.84
C LYS A 20 -40.87 10.65 3.15
N GLU A 21 -40.99 11.43 4.22
CA GLU A 21 -39.93 12.34 4.65
C GLU A 21 -38.70 11.59 5.16
N ASN A 22 -38.89 10.55 5.97
CA ASN A 22 -37.80 9.69 6.45
C ASN A 22 -37.06 9.02 5.29
N LEU A 23 -37.79 8.46 4.32
CA LEU A 23 -37.20 7.84 3.14
C LEU A 23 -36.43 8.85 2.28
N ARG A 24 -36.94 10.08 2.15
CA ARG A 24 -36.22 11.15 1.42
C ARG A 24 -34.91 11.52 2.12
N TYR A 25 -34.94 11.64 3.44
CA TYR A 25 -33.75 11.92 4.24
C TYR A 25 -32.70 10.81 4.09
N GLU A 26 -33.11 9.54 4.17
CA GLU A 26 -32.20 8.41 3.97
C GLU A 26 -31.58 8.41 2.57
N ILE A 27 -32.37 8.69 1.54
CA ILE A 27 -31.89 8.79 0.16
C ILE A 27 -30.82 9.87 0.03
N ASP A 28 -31.03 11.04 0.63
CA ASP A 28 -30.10 12.15 0.51
C ASP A 28 -28.80 11.85 1.27
N CYS A 29 -28.87 11.28 2.47
CA CYS A 29 -27.70 10.80 3.21
C CYS A 29 -26.91 9.74 2.43
N LEU A 30 -27.59 8.77 1.80
CA LEU A 30 -26.95 7.75 0.97
C LEU A 30 -26.30 8.36 -0.29
N LYS A 31 -26.92 9.35 -0.92
CA LYS A 31 -26.34 10.05 -2.07
C LYS A 31 -25.05 10.79 -1.70
N GLU A 32 -25.02 11.46 -0.56
CA GLU A 32 -23.83 12.15 -0.04
C GLU A 32 -22.68 11.16 0.20
N GLN A 33 -22.97 10.03 0.86
CA GLN A 33 -21.98 8.96 1.06
C GLN A 33 -21.43 8.43 -0.27
N ILE A 34 -22.30 8.18 -1.26
CA ILE A 34 -21.88 7.75 -2.59
C ILE A 34 -21.01 8.82 -3.27
N ALA A 35 -21.36 10.09 -3.16
CA ALA A 35 -20.57 11.18 -3.73
C ALA A 35 -19.17 11.25 -3.09
N GLN A 36 -19.09 11.09 -1.76
CA GLN A 36 -17.83 11.04 -1.03
C GLN A 36 -16.97 9.84 -1.46
N LEU A 37 -17.55 8.64 -1.52
CA LEU A 37 -16.86 7.43 -1.96
C LEU A 37 -16.36 7.53 -3.41
N LYS A 38 -17.18 8.09 -4.32
CA LYS A 38 -16.76 8.36 -5.70
C LYS A 38 -15.59 9.35 -5.76
N LYS A 39 -15.62 10.41 -4.94
CA LYS A 39 -14.50 11.36 -4.82
C LYS A 39 -13.25 10.69 -4.24
N MET A 40 -13.39 9.71 -3.34
CA MET A 40 -12.26 8.96 -2.80
C MET A 40 -11.65 7.97 -3.79
N ALA A 41 -12.49 7.29 -4.56
CA ALA A 41 -12.08 6.25 -5.51
C ALA A 41 -11.56 6.82 -6.83
N PHE A 42 -12.25 7.83 -7.37
CA PHE A 42 -11.99 8.39 -8.71
C PHE A 42 -11.56 9.86 -8.69
N GLY A 43 -11.62 10.53 -7.54
CA GLY A 43 -11.11 11.89 -7.42
C GLY A 43 -9.58 11.92 -7.51
N SER A 44 -9.04 13.07 -7.92
CA SER A 44 -7.60 13.28 -7.93
C SER A 44 -7.06 13.05 -6.51
N ARG A 45 -6.11 12.12 -6.39
CA ARG A 45 -5.28 11.99 -5.19
C ARG A 45 -4.40 13.23 -5.11
N THR A 46 -4.97 14.34 -4.63
CA THR A 46 -4.19 15.50 -4.19
C THR A 46 -3.45 15.03 -2.95
N GLU A 47 -2.16 14.75 -3.08
CA GLU A 47 -1.32 14.09 -2.07
C GLU A 47 -1.14 14.89 -0.76
N LYS A 48 -1.89 15.97 -0.51
CA LYS A 48 -1.70 16.81 0.68
C LYS A 48 -3.04 17.31 1.25
N THR A 49 -3.29 16.91 2.50
CA THR A 49 -3.95 17.71 3.55
C THR A 49 -5.41 18.19 3.43
N LYS A 50 -6.22 17.82 2.44
CA LYS A 50 -7.66 18.23 2.45
C LYS A 50 -8.61 17.33 3.25
N LYS A 51 -8.17 16.14 3.71
CA LYS A 51 -9.07 15.14 4.34
C LYS A 51 -8.99 15.05 5.87
N ILE A 52 -8.01 15.68 6.51
CA ILE A 52 -7.83 15.58 7.98
C ILE A 52 -8.49 16.74 8.72
N LEU A 53 -8.51 17.94 8.13
CA LEU A 53 -9.34 19.05 8.61
C LEU A 53 -10.62 19.08 7.78
N GLY A 54 -11.68 18.46 8.28
CA GLY A 54 -13.01 18.70 7.76
C GLY A 54 -13.34 20.18 7.95
N GLU A 55 -13.77 20.85 6.87
CA GLU A 55 -14.54 22.10 6.85
C GLU A 55 -14.08 23.22 7.81
N LEU A 56 -12.80 23.25 8.16
CA LEU A 56 -12.14 24.45 8.58
C LEU A 56 -11.64 25.06 7.29
N GLU A 57 -12.17 26.25 6.97
CA GLU A 57 -11.66 27.16 5.95
C GLU A 57 -10.17 26.92 5.76
N GLU A 58 -9.75 26.75 4.50
CA GLU A 58 -8.34 26.77 4.13
C GLU A 58 -7.68 27.86 4.97
N ILE A 59 -6.92 27.45 5.99
CA ILE A 59 -6.18 28.39 6.80
C ILE A 59 -5.13 28.86 5.82
N ASN A 60 -5.35 30.05 5.25
CA ASN A 60 -4.46 30.76 4.34
C ASN A 60 -3.15 31.09 5.06
N LEU A 61 -2.44 30.06 5.51
CA LEU A 61 -1.25 30.16 6.34
C LEU A 61 -0.05 30.62 5.51
N PHE A 62 -0.15 30.56 4.18
CA PHE A 62 0.90 30.93 3.24
C PHE A 62 0.41 31.78 2.05
N ASP A 63 -0.83 32.27 2.05
CA ASP A 63 -1.42 32.97 0.89
C ASP A 63 -1.30 34.51 1.00
N GLU A 64 -0.53 35.02 1.95
CA GLU A 64 -0.28 36.47 2.11
C GLU A 64 0.21 37.12 0.80
N ALA A 65 1.08 36.42 0.06
CA ALA A 65 1.62 36.90 -1.21
C ALA A 65 0.56 37.01 -2.31
N GLU A 66 -0.45 36.16 -2.33
CA GLU A 66 -1.53 36.18 -3.33
C GLU A 66 -2.58 37.26 -2.99
N VAL A 67 -2.87 37.47 -1.71
CA VAL A 67 -3.80 38.51 -1.24
C VAL A 67 -3.23 39.92 -1.42
N GLU A 68 -1.91 40.09 -1.22
CA GLU A 68 -1.23 41.38 -1.40
C GLU A 68 -0.83 41.67 -2.86
N ALA A 69 -0.99 40.70 -3.76
CA ALA A 69 -0.65 40.87 -5.17
C ALA A 69 -1.62 41.85 -5.87
N LYS A 70 -1.08 42.94 -6.40
CA LYS A 70 -1.82 43.85 -7.30
C LYS A 70 -1.91 43.20 -8.68
N GLY A 71 -3.09 42.75 -9.10
CA GLY A 71 -3.32 42.08 -10.39
C GLY A 71 -2.99 42.90 -11.66
N SER A 72 -2.59 44.16 -11.52
CA SER A 72 -2.12 45.02 -12.63
C SER A 72 -0.58 45.11 -12.72
N ALA A 73 0.16 44.54 -11.77
CA ALA A 73 1.61 44.53 -11.82
C ALA A 73 2.09 43.45 -12.82
N PRO A 74 3.08 43.73 -13.68
CA PRO A 74 3.65 42.73 -14.56
C PRO A 74 4.29 41.61 -13.73
N GLU A 75 3.94 40.35 -14.02
CA GLU A 75 4.57 39.20 -13.37
C GLU A 75 6.08 39.21 -13.64
N PRO A 76 6.91 38.98 -12.60
CA PRO A 76 8.34 38.82 -12.81
C PRO A 76 8.60 37.55 -13.61
N VAL A 77 9.15 37.69 -14.82
CA VAL A 77 9.61 36.55 -15.61
C VAL A 77 10.88 36.01 -14.96
N ILE A 78 10.71 35.00 -14.11
CA ILE A 78 11.83 34.28 -13.51
C ILE A 78 12.34 33.27 -14.53
N GLU A 79 13.45 33.58 -15.19
CA GLU A 79 14.16 32.61 -16.02
C GLU A 79 14.80 31.55 -15.12
N VAL A 80 14.08 30.44 -14.91
CA VAL A 80 14.63 29.29 -14.19
C VAL A 80 15.61 28.57 -15.11
N PRO A 81 16.91 28.51 -14.78
CA PRO A 81 17.87 27.79 -15.60
C PRO A 81 17.48 26.32 -15.69
N ALA A 82 17.60 25.73 -16.87
CA ALA A 82 17.30 24.32 -17.09
C ALA A 82 18.04 23.44 -16.07
N HIS A 83 17.29 22.57 -15.38
CA HIS A 83 17.85 21.69 -14.36
C HIS A 83 18.95 20.81 -14.96
N GLN A 84 20.21 21.09 -14.60
CA GLN A 84 21.33 20.24 -14.99
C GLN A 84 21.38 18.99 -14.11
N ARG A 85 20.95 17.86 -14.67
CA ARG A 85 21.08 16.58 -13.97
C ARG A 85 22.55 16.18 -13.90
N ARG A 86 23.11 16.12 -12.69
CA ARG A 86 24.43 15.51 -12.48
C ARG A 86 24.38 14.07 -12.97
N LYS A 87 25.23 13.74 -13.94
CA LYS A 87 25.39 12.36 -14.40
C LYS A 87 25.97 11.55 -13.24
N LYS A 88 25.33 10.43 -12.90
CA LYS A 88 25.89 9.49 -11.92
C LYS A 88 27.28 9.08 -12.40
N GLN A 89 28.29 9.31 -11.57
CA GLN A 89 29.65 8.85 -11.86
C GLN A 89 29.65 7.32 -11.87
N LYS A 90 30.20 6.72 -12.93
CA LYS A 90 30.36 5.27 -13.02
C LYS A 90 31.28 4.82 -11.88
N GLY A 91 30.89 3.78 -11.15
CA GLY A 91 31.69 3.22 -10.05
C GLY A 91 31.54 3.92 -8.68
N HIS A 92 30.77 5.01 -8.56
CA HIS A 92 30.55 5.65 -7.25
C HIS A 92 29.86 4.71 -6.25
N LEU A 93 28.91 3.89 -6.72
CA LEU A 93 28.28 2.87 -5.89
C LEU A 93 29.31 1.84 -5.43
N GLU A 94 30.13 1.33 -6.34
CA GLU A 94 31.18 0.34 -6.03
C GLU A 94 32.18 0.90 -5.01
N GLN A 95 32.51 2.19 -5.07
CA GLN A 95 33.35 2.85 -4.06
C GLN A 95 32.68 2.83 -2.68
N ILE A 96 31.40 3.22 -2.59
CA ILE A 96 30.65 3.18 -1.32
C ILE A 96 30.55 1.75 -0.78
N LEU A 97 30.32 0.78 -1.66
CA LEU A 97 30.16 -0.62 -1.25
C LEU A 97 31.46 -1.25 -0.73
N LYS A 98 32.64 -0.79 -1.17
CA LYS A 98 33.94 -1.38 -0.77
C LYS A 98 34.25 -1.26 0.72
N ASP A 99 33.76 -0.21 1.36
CA ASP A 99 34.05 0.05 2.78
C ASP A 99 33.13 -0.74 3.72
N MET A 100 32.10 -1.40 3.17
CA MET A 100 31.14 -2.19 3.95
C MET A 100 31.51 -3.68 4.00
N PRO A 101 31.13 -4.41 5.06
CA PRO A 101 31.40 -5.84 5.18
C PRO A 101 30.71 -6.64 4.07
N HIS A 102 31.48 -7.47 3.36
CA HIS A 102 31.00 -8.34 2.27
C HIS A 102 30.81 -9.78 2.75
N GLU A 103 29.69 -10.39 2.39
CA GLU A 103 29.35 -11.79 2.63
C GLU A 103 29.15 -12.49 1.27
N GLU A 104 29.92 -13.56 1.01
CA GLU A 104 29.75 -14.35 -0.21
C GLU A 104 28.68 -15.43 0.00
N ARG A 105 27.68 -15.48 -0.89
CA ARG A 105 26.68 -16.57 -0.94
C ARG A 105 26.75 -17.32 -2.24
N VAL A 106 27.07 -18.61 -2.15
CA VAL A 106 27.20 -19.49 -3.32
C VAL A 106 25.92 -20.31 -3.51
N ILE A 107 25.32 -20.18 -4.69
CA ILE A 107 24.16 -20.94 -5.14
C ILE A 107 24.68 -22.14 -5.91
N THR A 108 24.52 -23.33 -5.33
CA THR A 108 24.98 -24.62 -5.87
C THR A 108 23.81 -25.51 -6.26
N LEU A 109 24.02 -26.45 -7.19
CA LEU A 109 23.02 -27.49 -7.45
C LEU A 109 22.91 -28.43 -6.23
N PRO A 110 21.69 -28.86 -5.86
CA PRO A 110 21.51 -29.90 -4.85
C PRO A 110 22.15 -31.21 -5.31
N GLU A 111 22.60 -32.05 -4.37
CA GLU A 111 23.36 -33.27 -4.67
C GLU A 111 22.60 -34.22 -5.61
N ASP A 112 21.29 -34.33 -5.44
CA ASP A 112 20.40 -35.17 -6.26
C ASP A 112 20.34 -34.74 -7.73
N GLU A 113 20.56 -33.45 -8.01
CA GLU A 113 20.56 -32.89 -9.36
C GLU A 113 21.96 -32.82 -9.98
N ARG A 114 23.02 -33.20 -9.25
CA ARG A 114 24.40 -33.26 -9.75
C ARG A 114 24.66 -34.49 -10.63
N ILE A 115 23.65 -34.94 -11.35
CA ILE A 115 23.70 -36.10 -12.23
C ILE A 115 23.33 -35.65 -13.64
N CYS A 116 24.16 -36.01 -14.61
CA CYS A 116 23.90 -35.67 -16.01
C CYS A 116 22.65 -36.40 -16.52
N LYS A 117 21.62 -35.64 -16.93
CA LYS A 117 20.37 -36.20 -17.50
C LYS A 117 20.56 -37.03 -18.78
N ARG A 118 21.73 -36.97 -19.43
CA ARG A 118 22.03 -37.70 -20.68
C ARG A 118 22.77 -39.02 -20.45
N CYS A 119 23.75 -39.04 -19.55
CA CYS A 119 24.63 -40.20 -19.36
C CYS A 119 24.63 -40.76 -17.93
N GLY A 120 23.91 -40.14 -17.00
CA GLY A 120 23.82 -40.59 -15.61
C GLY A 120 25.11 -40.43 -14.81
N THR A 121 26.15 -39.79 -15.34
CA THR A 121 27.41 -39.55 -14.62
C THR A 121 27.33 -38.33 -13.71
N GLN A 122 28.12 -38.35 -12.63
CA GLN A 122 28.23 -37.21 -11.71
C GLN A 122 28.83 -35.99 -12.42
N LEU A 123 28.25 -34.83 -12.16
CA LEU A 123 28.72 -33.56 -12.68
C LEU A 123 29.90 -33.02 -11.86
N THR A 124 30.89 -32.44 -12.52
CA THR A 124 32.05 -31.81 -11.89
C THR A 124 31.87 -30.28 -11.88
N SER A 125 32.19 -29.63 -10.77
CA SER A 125 32.19 -28.16 -10.68
C SER A 125 33.25 -27.55 -11.60
N MET A 126 32.85 -26.54 -12.36
CA MET A 126 33.70 -25.83 -13.32
C MET A 126 34.23 -24.51 -12.80
N GLY A 127 33.43 -23.85 -11.96
CA GLY A 127 33.74 -22.54 -11.43
C GLY A 127 32.49 -21.81 -10.96
N ARG A 128 32.73 -20.68 -10.30
CA ARG A 128 31.69 -19.80 -9.77
C ARG A 128 31.67 -18.47 -10.52
N GLU A 129 30.49 -17.99 -10.87
CA GLU A 129 30.28 -16.69 -11.53
C GLU A 129 29.51 -15.75 -10.61
N LYS A 130 29.95 -14.48 -10.51
CA LYS A 130 29.26 -13.46 -9.72
C LYS A 130 28.07 -12.92 -10.51
N ILE A 131 26.87 -13.05 -9.94
CA ILE A 131 25.63 -12.69 -10.65
C ILE A 131 25.11 -11.33 -10.23
N ARG A 132 25.10 -11.09 -8.92
CA ARG A 132 24.52 -9.88 -8.35
C ARG A 132 25.11 -9.60 -6.97
N THR A 133 25.07 -8.33 -6.63
CA THR A 133 25.43 -7.81 -5.31
C THR A 133 24.19 -7.17 -4.72
N GLU A 134 23.80 -7.59 -3.52
CA GLU A 134 22.66 -7.04 -2.78
C GLU A 134 23.14 -6.34 -1.51
N VAL A 135 22.45 -5.29 -1.10
CA VAL A 135 22.75 -4.56 0.15
C VAL A 135 21.67 -4.90 1.17
N GLN A 136 22.06 -5.55 2.26
CA GLN A 136 21.17 -5.87 3.37
C GLN A 136 21.34 -4.82 4.48
N PHE A 137 20.23 -4.19 4.84
CA PHE A 137 20.18 -3.28 5.98
C PHE A 137 19.79 -4.08 7.23
N ILE A 138 20.66 -4.08 8.23
CA ILE A 138 20.40 -4.61 9.57
C ILE A 138 20.41 -3.39 10.51
N PRO A 139 19.53 -3.29 11.53
CA PRO A 139 19.30 -2.06 12.30
C PRO A 139 20.51 -1.31 12.88
N ASP A 140 21.72 -1.88 12.89
CA ASP A 140 22.96 -1.19 13.30
C ASP A 140 24.12 -1.33 12.30
N THR A 141 23.97 -2.15 11.25
CA THR A 141 25.06 -2.45 10.31
C THR A 141 24.51 -2.67 8.91
N VAL A 142 25.20 -2.13 7.91
CA VAL A 142 24.92 -2.45 6.51
C VAL A 142 25.87 -3.55 6.06
N LYS A 143 25.34 -4.61 5.45
CA LYS A 143 26.13 -5.69 4.88
C LYS A 143 25.86 -5.80 3.39
N VAL A 144 26.88 -6.19 2.64
CA VAL A 144 26.78 -6.43 1.20
C VAL A 144 26.86 -7.92 0.97
N ILE A 145 25.88 -8.49 0.28
CA ILE A 145 25.81 -9.92 -0.03
C ILE A 145 26.12 -10.10 -1.51
N ASP A 146 27.24 -10.76 -1.80
CA ASP A 146 27.65 -11.12 -3.15
C ASP A 146 27.16 -12.53 -3.49
N PHE A 147 26.26 -12.63 -4.46
CA PHE A 147 25.75 -13.91 -4.94
C PHE A 147 26.60 -14.47 -6.07
N TYR A 148 27.13 -15.66 -5.84
CA TYR A 148 27.84 -16.46 -6.81
C TYR A 148 26.98 -17.66 -7.22
N ARG A 149 27.05 -18.08 -8.48
CA ARG A 149 26.44 -19.32 -8.97
C ARG A 149 27.53 -20.26 -9.41
N GLU A 150 27.42 -21.50 -8.98
CA GLU A 150 28.27 -22.57 -9.49
C GLU A 150 27.77 -23.08 -10.83
N SER A 151 28.73 -23.31 -11.71
CA SER A 151 28.56 -23.97 -13.00
C SER A 151 29.14 -25.38 -12.93
N PHE A 152 28.47 -26.32 -13.58
CA PHE A 152 28.81 -27.74 -13.57
C PHE A 152 28.93 -28.26 -15.00
N GLN A 153 29.85 -29.19 -15.23
CA GLN A 153 30.01 -29.87 -16.51
C GLN A 153 29.98 -31.38 -16.34
N CYS A 154 29.65 -32.08 -17.43
CA CYS A 154 29.86 -33.52 -17.53
C CYS A 154 31.15 -33.82 -18.30
N LEU A 155 32.11 -34.49 -17.66
CA LEU A 155 33.38 -34.88 -18.29
C LEU A 155 33.18 -35.89 -19.43
N GLU A 156 32.26 -36.84 -19.28
CA GLU A 156 31.98 -37.86 -20.30
C GLU A 156 31.27 -37.30 -21.54
N CYS A 157 30.35 -36.35 -21.36
CA CYS A 157 29.73 -35.65 -22.50
C CYS A 157 30.73 -34.71 -23.18
N ARG A 158 31.63 -34.06 -22.41
CA ARG A 158 32.68 -33.20 -22.97
C ARG A 158 33.62 -33.96 -23.91
N LYS A 159 33.96 -35.21 -23.58
CA LYS A 159 34.77 -36.09 -24.46
C LYS A 159 34.07 -36.43 -25.79
N LYS A 160 32.74 -36.37 -25.84
CA LYS A 160 31.90 -36.72 -27.00
C LYS A 160 31.44 -35.48 -27.80
N GLU A 161 32.14 -34.35 -27.65
CA GLU A 161 31.90 -33.07 -28.33
C GLU A 161 30.54 -32.38 -28.07
N GLN A 162 29.77 -32.84 -27.07
CA GLN A 162 28.56 -32.16 -26.63
C GLN A 162 28.80 -31.60 -25.23
N ILE A 163 28.84 -30.27 -25.10
CA ILE A 163 29.17 -29.59 -23.84
C ILE A 163 27.90 -28.98 -23.23
N PRO A 164 27.02 -29.75 -22.57
CA PRO A 164 25.98 -29.16 -21.75
C PRO A 164 26.62 -28.63 -20.45
N VAL A 165 26.63 -27.32 -20.28
CA VAL A 165 26.92 -26.67 -19.00
C VAL A 165 25.63 -26.55 -18.21
N PHE A 166 25.65 -26.99 -16.96
CA PHE A 166 24.53 -26.92 -16.05
C PHE A 166 24.78 -25.81 -15.03
N HIS A 167 23.74 -25.02 -14.74
CA HIS A 167 23.81 -23.91 -13.80
C HIS A 167 22.78 -24.10 -12.69
N ALA A 168 23.17 -23.82 -11.44
CA ALA A 168 22.24 -23.89 -10.32
C ALA A 168 21.07 -22.90 -10.50
N PRO A 169 19.80 -23.26 -10.26
CA PRO A 169 18.68 -22.35 -10.44
C PRO A 169 18.87 -21.08 -9.59
N LEU A 170 18.64 -19.90 -10.17
CA LEU A 170 18.72 -18.66 -9.39
C LEU A 170 17.46 -18.48 -8.58
N PRO A 171 17.56 -18.04 -7.32
CA PRO A 171 16.40 -17.52 -6.64
C PRO A 171 15.88 -16.35 -7.48
N SER A 172 14.60 -16.43 -7.88
CA SER A 172 13.89 -15.31 -8.47
C SER A 172 14.09 -14.11 -7.56
N GLY A 173 14.65 -13.03 -8.08
CA GLY A 173 15.08 -11.89 -7.27
C GLY A 173 13.94 -11.41 -6.38
N THR A 174 13.99 -11.77 -5.11
CA THR A 174 13.18 -11.15 -4.07
C THR A 174 13.68 -9.71 -4.03
N GLY A 175 12.88 -8.81 -4.60
CA GLY A 175 13.15 -7.39 -4.50
C GLY A 175 13.35 -7.07 -3.03
N MET A 176 14.58 -6.69 -2.68
CA MET A 176 15.00 -6.12 -1.40
C MET A 176 14.05 -6.53 -0.27
N GLU A 177 14.25 -7.70 0.33
CA GLU A 177 13.54 -8.07 1.56
C GLU A 177 14.00 -7.12 2.67
N ILE A 178 13.38 -5.93 2.71
CA ILE A 178 13.48 -5.02 3.83
C ILE A 178 12.68 -5.69 4.93
N HIS A 179 13.34 -6.56 5.70
CA HIS A 179 12.81 -7.09 6.94
C HIS A 179 12.62 -5.91 7.91
N TRP A 180 11.46 -5.26 7.84
CA TRP A 180 10.98 -4.36 8.89
C TRP A 180 10.56 -5.18 10.12
N ASN A 181 11.45 -6.03 10.64
CA ASN A 181 11.33 -6.51 12.01
C ASN A 181 11.99 -5.48 12.93
N SER A 182 11.42 -4.28 12.93
CA SER A 182 11.58 -3.36 14.05
C SER A 182 10.43 -3.66 15.01
N PRO A 183 10.68 -4.14 16.24
CA PRO A 183 9.67 -4.09 17.27
C PRO A 183 9.40 -2.61 17.51
N PHE A 184 8.26 -2.11 17.05
CA PHE A 184 7.77 -0.83 17.51
C PHE A 184 7.75 -0.91 19.04
N PRO A 185 8.50 -0.07 19.78
CA PRO A 185 8.39 -0.05 21.23
C PRO A 185 6.94 0.27 21.55
N GLY A 186 6.33 -0.60 22.36
CA GLY A 186 4.89 -0.63 22.58
C GLY A 186 4.34 0.72 23.01
N HIS A 187 3.62 1.38 22.11
CA HIS A 187 2.55 2.27 22.50
C HIS A 187 1.35 1.37 22.81
N THR A 188 1.08 1.18 24.10
CA THR A 188 -0.21 0.71 24.58
C THR A 188 -1.26 1.77 24.25
N GLY A 189 -1.82 1.67 23.05
CA GLY A 189 -3.04 2.34 22.63
C GLY A 189 -3.91 1.28 21.96
N GLN A 190 -4.89 0.76 22.68
CA GLN A 190 -5.88 -0.18 22.14
C GLN A 190 -6.60 0.47 20.96
N LEU A 191 -6.26 0.06 19.74
CA LEU A 191 -7.13 0.20 18.58
C LEU A 191 -7.63 -1.19 18.22
N GLY A 192 -8.87 -1.47 18.60
CA GLY A 192 -9.61 -2.64 18.14
C GLY A 192 -9.76 -2.58 16.62
N ASN A 193 -9.31 -3.64 15.96
CA ASN A 193 -9.39 -3.82 14.52
C ASN A 193 -10.78 -4.39 14.16
N PRO A 194 -11.62 -3.77 13.31
CA PRO A 194 -13.00 -4.20 13.13
C PRO A 194 -13.24 -4.87 11.77
N VAL A 195 -12.60 -6.00 11.45
CA VAL A 195 -13.09 -6.87 10.36
C VAL A 195 -12.77 -8.34 10.64
N SER A 196 -13.61 -9.01 11.42
CA SER A 196 -13.93 -10.45 11.28
C SER A 196 -14.75 -10.96 12.47
N ARG A 197 -16.05 -10.66 12.49
CA ARG A 197 -17.00 -11.52 13.19
C ARG A 197 -18.23 -11.71 12.31
N ARG A 198 -18.25 -12.85 11.62
CA ARG A 198 -19.48 -13.44 11.11
C ARG A 198 -19.74 -14.74 11.87
N LEU A 199 -20.97 -14.79 12.38
CA LEU A 199 -21.85 -15.94 12.61
C LEU A 199 -22.06 -16.47 14.04
N ALA A 200 -23.38 -16.55 14.31
CA ALA A 200 -24.14 -17.27 15.34
C ALA A 200 -24.07 -16.66 16.75
N TYR A 201 -25.17 -16.36 17.46
CA TYR A 201 -26.46 -17.05 17.60
C TYR A 201 -27.55 -16.00 17.96
N ALA A 202 -28.72 -16.02 17.34
CA ALA A 202 -29.96 -16.66 17.82
C ALA A 202 -30.91 -15.70 18.56
N THR A 203 -32.12 -15.60 17.99
CA THR A 203 -33.42 -15.65 18.67
C THR A 203 -33.64 -14.75 19.89
N GLY A 204 -34.33 -13.63 19.62
CA GLY A 204 -35.58 -13.25 20.30
C GLY A 204 -35.55 -12.96 21.80
N ARG A 205 -35.77 -11.68 22.15
CA ARG A 205 -36.79 -11.31 23.14
C ARG A 205 -37.17 -9.84 23.02
N LEU A 206 -38.49 -9.63 22.95
CA LEU A 206 -39.22 -8.38 23.03
C LEU A 206 -38.99 -7.65 24.37
N HIS A 207 -39.39 -6.37 24.36
CA HIS A 207 -39.61 -5.42 25.47
C HIS A 207 -38.43 -4.52 25.87
N ALA A 208 -38.51 -3.25 25.49
CA ALA A 208 -39.20 -2.26 26.32
C ALA A 208 -39.41 -0.95 25.55
N CYS A 209 -40.69 -0.63 25.35
CA CYS A 209 -41.16 0.73 25.13
C CYS A 209 -40.83 1.57 26.37
N ARG A 210 -40.14 2.69 26.21
CA ARG A 210 -40.38 3.88 27.05
C ARG A 210 -40.06 5.14 26.25
N THR A 211 -41.11 5.93 26.18
CA THR A 211 -41.35 7.23 25.57
C THR A 211 -40.51 8.37 26.16
N LEU A 212 -40.62 9.51 25.47
CA LEU A 212 -40.23 10.89 25.84
C LEU A 212 -38.79 11.21 25.40
N GLU A 213 -38.45 12.28 24.69
CA GLU A 213 -39.15 13.54 24.40
C GLU A 213 -38.33 14.26 23.31
N THR A 214 -39.02 14.98 22.42
CA THR A 214 -38.61 16.22 21.73
C THR A 214 -37.12 16.62 21.70
N ALA A 215 -36.55 16.70 20.49
CA ALA A 215 -35.93 17.91 19.94
C ALA A 215 -35.14 17.50 18.69
N GLY A 216 -35.50 18.10 17.56
CA GLY A 216 -34.68 18.02 16.36
C GLY A 216 -33.29 18.57 16.65
N ASN A 217 -32.28 17.90 16.12
CA ASN A 217 -31.02 18.54 15.82
C ASN A 217 -30.45 18.00 14.51
N PRO A 218 -30.03 18.89 13.60
CA PRO A 218 -29.44 18.53 12.32
C PRO A 218 -27.99 18.05 12.54
N CYS A 219 -27.60 17.04 11.77
CA CYS A 219 -26.22 16.59 11.67
C CYS A 219 -25.35 17.74 11.14
N ARG A 220 -24.22 17.96 11.83
CA ARG A 220 -23.12 18.83 11.46
C ARG A 220 -21.89 17.96 11.26
#